data_AF-A0A1I5C5V4-F1
#
_entry.id   AF-A0A1I5C5V4-F1
#
_cell.length_a   1.000
_cell.length_b   1.000
_cell.length_c   1.000
_cell.angle_alpha   90.00
_cell.angle_beta   90.00
_cell.angle_gamma   90.00
#
_symmetry.space_group_name_H-M   'P 1'
#
loop_
_entity.id
_entity.type
_entity.pdbx_description
1 polymer ?
#
loop_
_entity_poly.entity_id
_entity_poly.type
_entity_poly.pdbx_seq_one_letter_code
_entity_poly.pdbx_strand_id
1 'polypeptide(L)'
;MSRAQRLLSLMEILRSYHFPVQGKVLAQKLNISLRTLYRDIATLQTQGVSIEGEAGIGYVLRPGFVLPPLMLTQNEIEALALGASWVVKRADPQLKASANSAINKIAAVIPTELKQYLETNSLLIGPAATTVQTAVDIPQIRQAISHRHKITFTYLDLKSNQSMRVIWPFDLRKKWEIDLEYFEFEGEVKTGQYGRMVLSGMPEIRFYLANIEINKEFTDQVNLPQMGRLTFCHQILTDESNMANCIKVSVSFEPEDNISNAQAVSFFKQVTQDLVETLSRLKDVIEKMDLIEKTDVIKENNAEKSAAVKPNLQLIYSSDIERSMAFYTTIFNTEPIFSSPHYVAFNAGKEAIFAIWSGGTKPDNTVPRFSEIGIMLPSGEAVDQLFEKWQENPNIEIQQEPYTDVFGRTFLVKVPDGHMIRVCPLD
;
A
#
# COMPACT_ATOMS: atom_id res chain seq x y z
N MET A 1 3.35 -25.33 30.95
CA MET A 1 2.14 -24.66 30.43
C MET A 1 0.93 -25.57 30.63
N SER A 2 -0.19 -25.05 31.15
CA SER A 2 -1.41 -25.86 31.30
C SER A 2 -2.01 -26.20 29.93
N ARG A 3 -2.83 -27.26 29.82
CA ARG A 3 -3.47 -27.62 28.55
C ARG A 3 -4.39 -26.50 28.05
N ALA A 4 -5.15 -25.85 28.93
CA ALA A 4 -6.05 -24.76 28.57
C ALA A 4 -5.30 -23.54 28.03
N GLN A 5 -4.22 -23.11 28.70
CA GLN A 5 -3.35 -22.05 28.21
C GLN A 5 -2.79 -22.40 26.83
N ARG A 6 -2.37 -23.65 26.63
CA ARG A 6 -1.77 -24.10 25.38
C ARG A 6 -2.75 -24.10 24.20
N LEU A 7 -4.00 -24.49 24.43
CA LEU A 7 -5.05 -24.43 23.42
C LEU A 7 -5.38 -22.98 23.03
N LEU A 8 -5.40 -22.07 24.00
CA LEU A 8 -5.60 -20.64 23.75
C LEU A 8 -4.46 -20.05 22.91
N SER A 9 -3.20 -20.28 23.30
CA SER A 9 -2.05 -19.81 22.53
C SER A 9 -1.97 -20.45 21.14
N LEU A 10 -2.38 -21.71 20.98
CA LEU A 10 -2.49 -22.33 19.66
C LEU A 10 -3.50 -21.60 18.77
N MET A 11 -4.67 -21.22 19.31
CA MET A 11 -5.64 -20.42 18.56
C MET A 11 -5.10 -19.02 18.20
N GLU A 12 -4.43 -18.33 19.12
CA GLU A 12 -3.83 -17.01 18.86
C GLU A 12 -2.78 -17.08 17.76
N ILE A 13 -1.90 -18.09 17.82
CA ILE A 13 -0.91 -18.33 16.78
C ILE A 13 -1.64 -18.58 15.46
N LEU A 14 -2.62 -19.48 15.39
CA LEU A 14 -3.36 -19.76 14.16
C LEU A 14 -4.11 -18.53 13.61
N ARG A 15 -4.63 -17.62 14.47
CA ARG A 15 -5.26 -16.35 14.04
C ARG A 15 -4.28 -15.36 13.43
N SER A 16 -3.01 -15.40 13.85
CA SER A 16 -1.96 -14.52 13.32
C SER A 16 -1.53 -14.86 11.89
N TYR A 17 -1.96 -16.02 11.36
CA TYR A 17 -1.62 -16.47 10.02
C TYR A 17 -2.83 -16.47 9.09
N HIS A 18 -2.66 -15.86 7.91
CA HIS A 18 -3.68 -15.85 6.85
C HIS A 18 -3.57 -17.06 5.90
N PHE A 19 -2.53 -17.88 6.05
CA PHE A 19 -2.23 -19.05 5.22
C PHE A 19 -1.91 -20.30 6.08
N PRO A 20 -1.99 -21.52 5.53
CA PRO A 20 -1.66 -22.75 6.25
C PRO A 20 -0.24 -22.77 6.83
N VAL A 21 -0.15 -23.04 8.12
CA VAL A 21 1.11 -23.09 8.88
C VAL A 21 1.48 -24.53 9.16
N GLN A 22 2.71 -24.93 8.84
CA GLN A 22 3.15 -26.28 9.11
C GLN A 22 3.08 -26.63 10.60
N GLY A 23 2.61 -27.85 10.91
CA GLY A 23 2.52 -28.31 12.29
C GLY A 23 3.85 -28.27 13.05
N LYS A 24 4.99 -28.48 12.38
CA LYS A 24 6.31 -28.36 13.01
C LYS A 24 6.58 -26.94 13.55
N VAL A 25 6.16 -25.92 12.81
CA VAL A 25 6.31 -24.51 13.22
C VAL A 25 5.41 -24.18 14.41
N LEU A 26 4.16 -24.66 14.38
CA LEU A 26 3.21 -24.48 15.49
C LEU A 26 3.69 -25.19 16.77
N ALA A 27 4.22 -26.40 16.63
CA ALA A 27 4.76 -27.18 17.74
C ALA A 27 6.00 -26.53 18.37
N GLN A 28 6.90 -25.99 17.53
CA GLN A 28 8.08 -25.24 17.99
C GLN A 28 7.69 -23.97 18.74
N LYS A 29 6.75 -23.17 18.21
CA LYS A 29 6.28 -21.94 18.87
C LYS A 29 5.63 -22.20 20.23
N LEU A 30 4.93 -23.31 20.37
CA LEU A 30 4.30 -23.72 21.63
C LEU A 30 5.23 -24.54 22.55
N ASN A 31 6.47 -24.80 22.11
CA ASN A 31 7.46 -25.63 22.78
C ASN A 31 6.90 -27.01 23.20
N ILE A 32 6.24 -27.69 22.26
CA ILE A 32 5.65 -29.03 22.45
C ILE A 32 6.02 -30.00 21.34
N SER A 33 5.79 -31.29 21.56
CA SER A 33 5.93 -32.29 20.51
C SER A 33 4.86 -32.15 19.42
N LEU A 34 5.19 -32.55 18.19
CA LEU A 34 4.27 -32.56 17.05
C LEU A 34 3.03 -33.44 17.32
N ARG A 35 3.20 -34.55 18.04
CA ARG A 35 2.10 -35.43 18.47
C ARG A 35 1.15 -34.71 19.43
N THR A 36 1.70 -33.93 20.36
CA THR A 36 0.92 -33.12 21.31
C THR A 36 0.12 -32.06 20.56
N LEU A 37 0.73 -31.40 19.58
CA LEU A 37 0.06 -30.41 18.74
C LEU A 37 -1.14 -31.03 17.99
N TYR A 38 -0.96 -32.16 17.31
CA TYR A 38 -2.05 -32.79 16.55
C TYR A 38 -3.22 -33.18 17.45
N ARG A 39 -2.94 -33.66 18.67
CA ARG A 39 -4.00 -33.95 19.64
C ARG A 39 -4.73 -32.69 20.10
N ASP A 40 -4.02 -31.58 20.24
CA ASP A 40 -4.59 -30.30 20.64
C ASP A 40 -5.39 -29.65 19.50
N ILE A 41 -4.96 -29.77 18.24
CA ILE A 41 -5.74 -29.38 17.04
C ILE A 41 -7.04 -30.19 16.95
N ALA A 42 -6.96 -31.51 17.09
CA ALA A 42 -8.14 -32.37 17.10
C ALA A 42 -9.11 -31.99 18.24
N THR A 43 -8.57 -31.63 19.41
CA THR A 43 -9.38 -31.14 20.55
C THR A 43 -10.13 -29.85 20.18
N LEU A 44 -9.45 -28.88 19.56
CA LEU A 44 -10.08 -27.62 19.12
C LEU A 44 -11.13 -27.84 18.03
N GLN A 45 -10.87 -28.74 17.07
CA GLN A 45 -11.84 -29.10 16.03
C GLN A 45 -13.09 -29.75 16.64
N THR A 46 -12.95 -30.67 17.60
CA THR A 46 -14.10 -31.26 18.31
C THR A 46 -14.89 -30.24 19.14
N GLN A 47 -14.28 -29.11 19.50
CA GLN A 47 -14.90 -28.00 20.21
C GLN A 47 -15.54 -26.95 19.26
N GLY A 48 -15.55 -27.21 17.95
CA GLY A 48 -16.22 -26.37 16.96
C GLY A 48 -15.32 -25.28 16.35
N VAL A 49 -14.00 -25.32 16.56
CA VAL A 49 -13.07 -24.38 15.92
C VAL A 49 -12.76 -24.84 14.49
N SER A 50 -13.05 -23.99 13.49
CA SER A 50 -12.85 -24.28 12.06
C SER A 50 -11.37 -24.21 11.64
N ILE A 51 -10.58 -25.16 12.12
CA ILE A 51 -9.19 -25.36 11.70
C ILE A 51 -9.17 -26.34 10.53
N GLU A 52 -8.74 -25.90 9.36
CA GLU A 52 -8.52 -26.75 8.19
C GLU A 52 -7.03 -27.07 8.04
N GLY A 53 -6.72 -28.27 7.55
CA GLY A 53 -5.34 -28.68 7.30
C GLY A 53 -5.07 -30.15 7.61
N GLU A 54 -4.02 -30.68 7.00
CA GLU A 54 -3.55 -32.05 7.18
C GLU A 54 -2.04 -32.10 7.43
N ALA A 55 -1.56 -33.20 8.00
CA ALA A 55 -0.15 -33.43 8.23
C ALA A 55 0.63 -33.40 6.90
N GLY A 56 1.50 -32.39 6.74
CA GLY A 56 2.29 -32.17 5.52
C GLY A 56 1.87 -30.93 4.72
N ILE A 57 0.61 -30.50 4.82
CA ILE A 57 0.07 -29.33 4.10
C ILE A 57 0.07 -28.08 5.02
N GLY A 58 -0.13 -28.28 6.33
CA GLY A 58 -0.20 -27.20 7.32
C GLY A 58 -1.63 -26.90 7.75
N TYR A 59 -1.80 -26.10 8.80
CA TYR A 59 -3.07 -25.79 9.44
C TYR A 59 -3.38 -24.30 9.37
N VAL A 60 -4.61 -23.95 9.03
CA VAL A 60 -5.11 -22.57 8.99
C VAL A 60 -6.45 -22.49 9.72
N LEU A 61 -6.68 -21.39 10.43
CA LEU A 61 -8.00 -21.07 10.95
C LEU A 61 -8.81 -20.40 9.84
N ARG A 62 -9.94 -21.00 9.44
CA ARG A 62 -10.83 -20.35 8.47
C ARG A 62 -11.49 -19.11 9.08
N PRO A 63 -11.68 -18.03 8.31
CA PRO A 63 -12.50 -16.91 8.75
C PRO A 63 -13.94 -17.40 8.98
N GLY A 64 -14.40 -17.35 10.22
CA GLY A 64 -15.84 -17.30 10.52
C GLY A 64 -16.33 -15.87 10.46
N PHE A 65 -17.62 -15.66 10.16
CA PHE A 65 -18.27 -14.33 10.14
C PHE A 65 -18.46 -13.69 11.52
N VAL A 66 -17.77 -14.20 12.56
CA VAL A 66 -17.89 -13.72 13.94
C VAL A 66 -16.49 -13.49 14.49
N LEU A 67 -16.24 -12.29 15.03
CA LEU A 67 -15.00 -11.95 15.71
C LEU A 67 -14.79 -12.92 16.88
N PRO A 68 -13.72 -13.72 16.90
CA PRO A 68 -13.39 -14.54 18.05
C PRO A 68 -13.03 -13.64 19.25
N PRO A 69 -13.18 -14.10 20.50
CA PRO A 69 -12.86 -13.32 21.69
C PRO A 69 -11.50 -12.61 21.57
N LEU A 70 -11.48 -11.31 21.79
CA LEU A 70 -10.29 -10.46 21.73
C LEU A 70 -9.96 -9.97 23.13
N MET A 71 -8.68 -10.02 23.50
CA MET A 71 -8.17 -9.29 24.66
C MET A 71 -7.82 -7.88 24.18
N LEU A 72 -8.57 -6.89 24.63
CA LEU A 72 -8.36 -5.48 24.29
C LEU A 72 -7.89 -4.74 25.53
N THR A 73 -6.92 -3.87 25.36
CA THR A 73 -6.48 -2.93 26.38
C THR A 73 -7.54 -1.86 26.63
N GLN A 74 -7.46 -1.18 27.76
CA GLN A 74 -8.38 -0.08 28.11
C GLN A 74 -8.43 1.01 27.02
N ASN A 75 -7.27 1.44 26.52
CA ASN A 75 -7.19 2.48 25.47
C ASN A 75 -7.79 2.02 24.14
N GLU A 76 -7.64 0.73 23.77
CA GLU A 76 -8.24 0.17 22.56
C GLU A 76 -9.77 0.12 22.67
N ILE A 77 -10.29 -0.19 23.87
CA ILE A 77 -11.73 -0.17 24.12
C ILE A 77 -12.29 1.25 24.04
N GLU A 78 -11.60 2.24 24.60
CA GLU A 78 -11.98 3.66 24.50
C GLU A 78 -12.00 4.14 23.04
N ALA A 79 -10.97 3.81 22.25
CA ALA A 79 -10.90 4.18 20.83
C ALA A 79 -12.03 3.54 20.01
N LEU A 80 -12.35 2.27 20.25
CA LEU A 80 -13.43 1.56 19.57
C LEU A 80 -14.81 2.12 19.94
N ALA A 81 -15.03 2.42 21.22
CA ALA A 81 -16.28 3.00 21.70
C ALA A 81 -16.51 4.41 21.12
N LEU A 82 -15.45 5.22 21.02
CA LEU A 82 -15.49 6.54 20.39
C LEU A 82 -15.83 6.45 18.90
N GLY A 83 -15.12 5.59 18.15
CA GLY A 83 -15.35 5.39 16.72
C GLY A 83 -16.76 4.88 16.43
N ALA A 84 -17.25 3.91 17.21
CA ALA A 84 -18.61 3.41 17.08
C ALA A 84 -19.66 4.50 17.37
N SER A 85 -19.43 5.36 18.38
CA SER A 85 -20.32 6.48 18.72
C SER A 85 -20.38 7.53 17.60
N TRP A 86 -19.27 7.75 16.88
CA TRP A 86 -19.24 8.60 15.69
C TRP A 86 -20.12 8.03 14.56
N VAL A 87 -20.04 6.72 14.32
CA VAL A 87 -20.84 6.02 13.30
C VAL A 87 -22.35 6.09 13.65
N VAL A 88 -22.71 5.91 14.91
CA VAL A 88 -24.11 6.03 15.39
C VAL A 88 -24.71 7.40 15.06
N LYS A 89 -23.93 8.48 15.17
CA LYS A 89 -24.43 9.83 14.91
C LYS A 89 -24.49 10.19 13.43
N ARG A 90 -23.62 9.61 12.58
CA ARG A 90 -23.35 10.11 11.22
C ARG A 90 -23.61 9.16 10.06
N ALA A 91 -23.66 7.84 10.28
CA ALA A 91 -23.79 6.86 9.19
C ALA A 91 -25.25 6.63 8.73
N ASP A 92 -25.43 5.80 7.70
CA ASP A 92 -26.73 5.29 7.25
C ASP A 92 -27.39 4.40 8.32
N PRO A 93 -28.72 4.17 8.23
CA PRO A 93 -29.47 3.41 9.24
C PRO A 93 -28.91 2.01 9.56
N GLN A 94 -28.38 1.30 8.56
CA GLN A 94 -27.85 -0.05 8.74
C GLN A 94 -26.55 -0.06 9.55
N LEU A 95 -25.61 0.85 9.23
CA LEU A 95 -24.39 1.01 10.01
C LEU A 95 -24.67 1.57 11.40
N LYS A 96 -25.62 2.50 11.55
CA LYS A 96 -26.06 3.00 12.86
C LYS A 96 -26.53 1.87 13.76
N ALA A 97 -27.40 0.99 13.27
CA ALA A 97 -27.88 -0.16 14.02
C ALA A 97 -26.74 -1.11 14.41
N SER A 98 -25.80 -1.34 13.48
CA SER A 98 -24.65 -2.22 13.71
C SER A 98 -23.68 -1.64 14.74
N ALA A 99 -23.42 -0.33 14.68
CA ALA A 99 -22.59 0.38 15.64
C ALA A 99 -23.20 0.41 17.04
N ASN A 100 -24.52 0.64 17.17
CA ASN A 100 -25.23 0.50 18.46
C ASN A 100 -25.09 -0.92 19.03
N SER A 101 -25.22 -1.95 18.19
CA SER A 101 -24.99 -3.33 18.65
C SER A 101 -23.55 -3.56 19.11
N ALA A 102 -22.56 -2.94 18.48
CA ALA A 102 -21.15 -3.08 18.87
C ALA A 102 -20.87 -2.39 20.21
N ILE A 103 -21.37 -1.16 20.41
CA ILE A 103 -21.24 -0.42 21.67
C ILE A 103 -21.85 -1.23 22.82
N ASN A 104 -23.05 -1.80 22.65
CA ASN A 104 -23.68 -2.60 23.69
C ASN A 104 -22.86 -3.85 24.06
N LYS A 105 -22.21 -4.48 23.07
CA LYS A 105 -21.32 -5.64 23.30
C LYS A 105 -20.04 -5.24 24.04
N ILE A 106 -19.47 -4.07 23.74
CA ILE A 106 -18.30 -3.52 24.42
C ILE A 106 -18.66 -3.11 25.86
N ALA A 107 -19.79 -2.41 26.04
CA ALA A 107 -20.28 -1.96 27.34
C ALA A 107 -20.58 -3.11 28.31
N ALA A 108 -20.86 -4.31 27.79
CA ALA A 108 -21.11 -5.51 28.60
C ALA A 108 -19.84 -6.15 29.19
N VAL A 109 -18.65 -5.80 28.68
CA VAL A 109 -17.37 -6.43 29.06
C VAL A 109 -16.37 -5.47 29.71
N ILE A 110 -16.72 -4.18 29.82
CA ILE A 110 -15.88 -3.17 30.49
C ILE A 110 -16.21 -3.04 31.98
N PRO A 111 -15.22 -2.73 32.83
CA PRO A 111 -15.43 -2.33 34.22
C PRO A 111 -16.35 -1.11 34.35
N THR A 112 -17.11 -1.04 35.46
CA THR A 112 -18.13 0.00 35.71
C THR A 112 -17.56 1.42 35.69
N GLU A 113 -16.29 1.60 36.08
CA GLU A 113 -15.62 2.91 36.09
C GLU A 113 -15.41 3.45 34.66
N LEU A 114 -15.06 2.56 33.72
CA LEU A 114 -14.89 2.86 32.29
C LEU A 114 -16.22 3.11 31.59
N LYS A 115 -17.27 2.40 32.01
CA LYS A 115 -18.63 2.60 31.51
C LYS A 115 -19.14 4.01 31.84
N GLN A 116 -18.95 4.46 33.08
CA GLN A 116 -19.29 5.83 33.47
C GLN A 116 -18.49 6.86 32.69
N TYR A 117 -17.19 6.63 32.46
CA TYR A 117 -16.34 7.52 31.67
C TYR A 117 -16.81 7.64 30.21
N LEU A 118 -17.22 6.55 29.55
CA LEU A 118 -17.76 6.59 28.18
C LEU A 118 -19.15 7.25 28.08
N GLU A 119 -19.99 7.08 29.11
CA GLU A 119 -21.32 7.71 29.19
C GLU A 119 -21.24 9.22 29.51
N THR A 120 -20.25 9.64 30.30
CA THR A 120 -20.05 11.06 30.69
C THR A 120 -19.15 11.83 29.74
N ASN A 121 -18.07 11.22 29.24
CA ASN A 121 -17.25 11.73 28.14
C ASN A 121 -17.77 11.17 26.82
N SER A 122 -19.03 11.48 26.50
CA SER A 122 -19.42 11.63 25.10
C SER A 122 -18.54 12.74 24.51
N LEU A 123 -17.31 12.40 24.16
CA LEU A 123 -16.33 13.24 23.48
C LEU A 123 -17.11 14.01 22.44
N LEU A 124 -17.10 15.32 22.58
CA LEU A 124 -17.98 16.29 21.95
C LEU A 124 -17.98 16.11 20.43
N ILE A 125 -18.78 15.16 19.94
CA ILE A 125 -19.04 15.01 18.51
C ILE A 125 -19.94 16.19 18.16
N GLY A 126 -19.31 17.23 17.62
CA GLY A 126 -19.98 18.45 17.18
C GLY A 126 -21.15 18.15 16.22
N PRO A 127 -22.14 19.05 16.18
CA PRO A 127 -23.41 18.83 15.48
C PRO A 127 -23.17 18.40 14.04
N ALA A 128 -23.86 17.34 13.62
CA ALA A 128 -23.88 16.95 12.23
C ALA A 128 -24.62 18.05 11.45
N ALA A 129 -23.95 18.64 10.45
CA ALA A 129 -24.65 19.43 9.45
C ALA A 129 -25.78 18.57 8.87
N THR A 130 -26.93 19.22 8.72
CA THR A 130 -28.25 18.74 8.34
C THR A 130 -28.26 17.42 7.56
N THR A 131 -29.02 16.44 8.05
CA THR A 131 -29.28 15.18 7.35
C THR A 131 -29.98 15.48 6.02
N VAL A 132 -29.21 15.55 4.94
CA VAL A 132 -29.77 15.58 3.59
C VAL A 132 -30.40 14.20 3.38
N GLN A 133 -31.73 14.15 3.30
CA GLN A 133 -32.41 12.95 2.83
C GLN A 133 -32.04 12.75 1.36
N THR A 134 -30.95 12.02 1.12
CA THR A 134 -30.56 11.62 -0.21
C THR A 134 -31.52 10.55 -0.69
N ALA A 135 -32.12 10.74 -1.87
CA ALA A 135 -32.98 9.77 -2.55
C ALA A 135 -32.21 8.52 -3.06
N VAL A 136 -30.98 8.31 -2.56
CA VAL A 136 -30.00 7.34 -3.05
C VAL A 136 -29.72 6.33 -1.96
N ASP A 137 -29.87 5.04 -2.27
CA ASP A 137 -29.61 3.93 -1.35
C ASP A 137 -28.10 3.74 -1.14
N ILE A 138 -27.56 4.48 -0.17
CA ILE A 138 -26.15 4.41 0.24
C ILE A 138 -25.73 2.99 0.67
N PRO A 139 -26.54 2.22 1.43
CA PRO A 139 -26.28 0.80 1.66
C PRO A 139 -26.02 -0.03 0.40
N GLN A 140 -26.86 0.14 -0.63
CA GLN A 140 -26.71 -0.58 -1.90
C GLN A 140 -25.42 -0.20 -2.64
N ILE A 141 -25.06 1.09 -2.65
CA ILE A 141 -23.79 1.57 -3.20
C ILE A 141 -22.61 0.97 -2.43
N ARG A 142 -22.64 0.99 -1.09
CA ARG A 142 -21.58 0.39 -0.26
C ARG A 142 -21.43 -1.10 -0.54
N GLN A 143 -22.54 -1.83 -0.70
CA GLN A 143 -22.50 -3.25 -1.03
C GLN A 143 -21.89 -3.45 -2.42
N ALA A 144 -22.23 -2.60 -3.40
CA ALA A 144 -21.60 -2.64 -4.73
C ALA A 144 -20.10 -2.36 -4.67
N ILE A 145 -19.64 -1.41 -3.83
CA ILE A 145 -18.20 -1.17 -3.58
C ILE A 145 -17.53 -2.42 -2.99
N SER A 146 -18.12 -3.02 -1.94
CA SER A 146 -17.51 -4.17 -1.26
C SER A 146 -17.46 -5.42 -2.15
N HIS A 147 -18.47 -5.62 -3.00
CA HIS A 147 -18.54 -6.75 -3.94
C HIS A 147 -17.92 -6.43 -5.31
N ARG A 148 -17.37 -5.22 -5.49
CA ARG A 148 -16.77 -4.75 -6.74
C ARG A 148 -17.72 -4.87 -7.94
N HIS A 149 -18.97 -4.45 -7.75
CA HIS A 149 -19.98 -4.41 -8.79
C HIS A 149 -20.13 -3.00 -9.36
N LYS A 150 -20.32 -2.92 -10.69
CA LYS A 150 -20.78 -1.69 -11.35
C LYS A 150 -22.22 -1.41 -10.92
N ILE A 151 -22.57 -0.14 -10.77
CA ILE A 151 -23.94 0.30 -10.54
C ILE A 151 -24.48 0.99 -11.77
N THR A 152 -25.71 0.63 -12.13
CA THR A 152 -26.47 1.28 -13.18
C THR A 152 -27.46 2.24 -12.53
N PHE A 153 -27.51 3.47 -13.01
CA PHE A 153 -28.45 4.46 -12.52
C PHE A 153 -29.01 5.29 -13.67
N THR A 154 -30.18 5.88 -13.40
CA THR A 154 -30.80 6.85 -14.29
C THR A 154 -30.20 8.22 -14.01
N TYR A 155 -29.58 8.81 -15.01
CA TYR A 155 -29.03 10.16 -14.97
C TYR A 155 -29.92 11.11 -15.74
N LEU A 156 -30.32 12.19 -15.10
CA LEU A 156 -31.00 13.31 -15.74
C LEU A 156 -29.96 14.40 -16.01
N ASP A 157 -29.76 14.77 -17.28
CA ASP A 157 -28.89 15.89 -17.61
C ASP A 157 -29.54 17.25 -17.28
N LEU A 158 -28.79 18.35 -17.42
CA LEU A 158 -29.27 19.70 -17.14
C LEU A 158 -30.40 20.16 -18.08
N LYS A 159 -30.60 19.46 -19.20
CA LYS A 159 -31.69 19.69 -20.16
C LYS A 159 -32.89 18.76 -19.91
N SER A 160 -32.90 18.06 -18.77
CA SER A 160 -33.90 17.07 -18.39
C SER A 160 -33.96 15.83 -19.29
N ASN A 161 -32.93 15.55 -20.09
CA ASN A 161 -32.86 14.32 -20.85
C ASN A 161 -32.44 13.17 -19.93
N GLN A 162 -33.24 12.12 -19.95
CA GLN A 162 -32.99 10.93 -19.17
C GLN A 162 -32.08 9.98 -19.95
N SER A 163 -31.05 9.48 -19.27
CA SER A 163 -30.13 8.50 -19.85
C SER A 163 -29.71 7.49 -18.79
N MET A 164 -29.37 6.28 -19.22
CA MET A 164 -28.83 5.26 -18.31
C MET A 164 -27.31 5.38 -18.29
N ARG A 165 -26.73 5.32 -17.08
CA ARG A 165 -25.29 5.40 -16.85
C ARG A 165 -24.86 4.20 -16.04
N VAL A 166 -23.71 3.65 -16.39
CA VAL A 166 -23.04 2.59 -15.64
C VAL A 166 -21.77 3.19 -15.07
N ILE A 167 -21.62 3.19 -13.74
CA ILE A 167 -20.41 3.67 -13.08
C ILE A 167 -19.84 2.59 -12.18
N TRP A 168 -18.54 2.68 -11.95
CA TRP A 168 -17.92 2.05 -10.81
C TRP A 168 -18.12 2.95 -9.60
N PRO A 169 -18.77 2.48 -8.53
CA PRO A 169 -18.78 3.24 -7.30
C PRO A 169 -17.37 3.16 -6.71
N PHE A 170 -16.67 4.28 -6.65
CA PHE A 170 -15.34 4.35 -6.06
C PHE A 170 -15.43 4.68 -4.58
N ASP A 171 -14.54 4.09 -3.79
CA ASP A 171 -14.33 4.54 -2.42
C ASP A 171 -13.57 5.88 -2.48
N LEU A 172 -14.27 6.99 -2.17
CA LEU A 172 -13.72 8.34 -2.03
C LEU A 172 -12.54 8.41 -1.04
N ARG A 173 -12.26 7.33 -0.29
CA ARG A 173 -11.07 7.19 0.56
C ARG A 173 -9.75 7.04 -0.20
N LYS A 174 -9.77 6.80 -1.51
CA LYS A 174 -8.54 6.88 -2.34
C LYS A 174 -8.42 8.27 -2.94
N LYS A 175 -7.95 9.22 -2.13
CA LYS A 175 -7.71 10.58 -2.58
C LYS A 175 -6.59 10.60 -3.63
N TRP A 176 -6.84 11.28 -4.75
CA TRP A 176 -5.87 11.56 -5.81
C TRP A 176 -4.74 12.44 -5.26
N GLU A 177 -5.10 13.48 -4.51
CA GLU A 177 -4.21 14.32 -3.71
C GLU A 177 -4.49 14.09 -2.22
N ILE A 178 -3.45 13.79 -1.45
CA ILE A 178 -3.57 13.40 -0.03
C ILE A 178 -4.06 14.55 0.85
N ASP A 179 -3.71 15.77 0.47
CA ASP A 179 -4.08 17.04 1.10
C ASP A 179 -5.38 17.64 0.56
N LEU A 180 -5.95 17.13 -0.52
CA LEU A 180 -7.23 17.61 -1.06
C LEU A 180 -8.39 17.34 -0.09
N GLU A 181 -8.96 18.43 0.43
CA GLU A 181 -10.11 18.42 1.35
C GLU A 181 -11.43 18.60 0.60
N TYR A 182 -11.44 19.45 -0.42
CA TYR A 182 -12.62 19.80 -1.21
C TYR A 182 -12.27 20.00 -2.67
N PHE A 183 -13.17 19.61 -3.58
CA PHE A 183 -13.02 19.83 -5.01
C PHE A 183 -14.39 19.91 -5.69
N GLU A 184 -14.61 20.93 -6.51
CA GLU A 184 -15.86 21.16 -7.23
C GLU A 184 -15.62 21.88 -8.58
N PHE A 185 -16.34 21.49 -9.62
CA PHE A 185 -16.42 22.26 -10.87
C PHE A 185 -17.62 23.21 -10.83
N GLU A 186 -17.46 24.44 -11.32
CA GLU A 186 -18.52 25.45 -11.37
C GLU A 186 -19.49 25.24 -12.55
N GLY A 187 -19.92 24.01 -12.81
CA GLY A 187 -20.78 23.66 -13.94
C GLY A 187 -20.30 22.43 -14.70
N GLU A 188 -20.65 22.33 -15.99
CA GLU A 188 -20.22 21.23 -16.85
C GLU A 188 -18.70 21.28 -17.10
N VAL A 189 -18.04 20.12 -17.00
CA VAL A 189 -16.60 19.98 -17.26
C VAL A 189 -16.31 20.19 -18.74
N LYS A 190 -15.78 21.36 -19.10
CA LYS A 190 -15.39 21.75 -20.47
C LYS A 190 -14.30 22.82 -20.46
N THR A 191 -13.61 22.98 -21.59
CA THR A 191 -12.69 24.10 -21.80
C THR A 191 -13.38 25.43 -21.51
N GLY A 192 -12.72 26.30 -20.74
CA GLY A 192 -13.25 27.59 -20.33
C GLY A 192 -14.02 27.60 -19.01
N GLN A 193 -14.10 26.46 -18.31
CA GLN A 193 -14.82 26.33 -17.05
C GLN A 193 -13.92 26.61 -15.84
N TYR A 194 -14.51 27.12 -14.75
CA TYR A 194 -13.82 27.28 -13.47
C TYR A 194 -14.17 26.14 -12.51
N GLY A 195 -13.28 25.91 -11.54
CA GLY A 195 -13.53 25.06 -10.40
C GLY A 195 -12.86 25.59 -9.14
N ARG A 196 -13.17 24.95 -8.01
CA ARG A 196 -12.71 25.31 -6.68
C ARG A 196 -12.16 24.08 -5.99
N MET A 197 -11.04 24.26 -5.30
CA MET A 197 -10.46 23.22 -4.46
C MET A 197 -9.98 23.80 -3.13
N VAL A 198 -9.92 22.97 -2.10
CA VAL A 198 -9.30 23.31 -0.81
C VAL A 198 -8.30 22.21 -0.50
N LEU A 199 -7.06 22.62 -0.25
CA LEU A 199 -6.01 21.74 0.25
C LEU A 199 -5.84 21.97 1.76
N SER A 200 -5.39 20.94 2.46
CA SER A 200 -5.19 20.95 3.91
C SER A 200 -4.26 22.09 4.32
N GLY A 201 -4.82 23.05 5.07
CA GLY A 201 -4.08 24.22 5.55
C GLY A 201 -3.95 25.38 4.55
N MET A 202 -4.65 25.32 3.41
CA MET A 202 -4.68 26.38 2.40
C MET A 202 -6.08 27.02 2.27
N PRO A 203 -6.17 28.31 1.88
CA PRO A 203 -7.44 28.91 1.51
C PRO A 203 -8.02 28.26 0.25
N GLU A 204 -9.31 28.47 -0.02
CA GLU A 204 -9.96 28.02 -1.24
C GLU A 204 -9.21 28.55 -2.48
N ILE A 205 -8.83 27.63 -3.36
CA ILE A 205 -8.09 27.88 -4.59
C ILE A 205 -9.07 27.75 -5.75
N ARG A 206 -9.15 28.79 -6.58
CA ARG A 206 -9.93 28.75 -7.81
C ARG A 206 -9.03 28.43 -8.99
N PHE A 207 -9.41 27.40 -9.74
CA PHE A 207 -8.70 26.97 -10.94
C PHE A 207 -9.56 27.15 -12.20
N TYR A 208 -8.89 27.27 -13.35
CA TYR A 208 -9.49 27.48 -14.65
C TYR A 208 -9.07 26.36 -15.60
N LEU A 209 -10.04 25.69 -16.23
CA LEU A 209 -9.82 24.63 -17.21
C LEU A 209 -9.49 25.26 -18.57
N ALA A 210 -8.21 25.51 -18.78
CA ALA A 210 -7.67 26.14 -19.99
C ALA A 210 -7.83 25.27 -21.24
N ASN A 211 -7.78 23.95 -21.09
CA ASN A 211 -8.05 23.00 -22.18
C ASN A 211 -8.65 21.69 -21.65
N ILE A 212 -9.58 21.08 -22.38
CA ILE A 212 -10.08 19.72 -22.14
C ILE A 212 -10.31 19.04 -23.49
N GLU A 213 -9.59 17.94 -23.71
CA GLU A 213 -9.88 16.95 -24.72
C GLU A 213 -10.26 15.64 -24.01
N ILE A 214 -11.53 15.25 -24.11
CA ILE A 214 -12.09 14.09 -23.42
C ILE A 214 -11.27 12.83 -23.76
N ASN A 215 -10.90 12.07 -22.73
CA ASN A 215 -10.07 10.86 -22.81
C ASN A 215 -8.66 11.05 -23.39
N LYS A 216 -8.16 12.30 -23.45
CA LYS A 216 -6.84 12.58 -24.02
C LYS A 216 -6.03 13.54 -23.15
N GLU A 217 -6.52 14.73 -22.88
CA GLU A 217 -5.79 15.67 -22.03
C GLU A 217 -6.70 16.70 -21.37
N PHE A 218 -6.23 17.27 -20.27
CA PHE A 218 -6.77 18.52 -19.76
C PHE A 218 -5.68 19.38 -19.14
N THR A 219 -5.90 20.67 -19.16
CA THR A 219 -5.02 21.68 -18.58
C THR A 219 -5.81 22.55 -17.64
N ASP A 220 -5.37 22.65 -16.39
CA ASP A 220 -5.89 23.58 -15.41
C ASP A 220 -4.83 24.63 -15.04
N GLN A 221 -5.33 25.80 -14.65
CA GLN A 221 -4.52 26.96 -14.32
C GLN A 221 -5.00 27.61 -13.04
N VAL A 222 -4.05 27.96 -12.17
CA VAL A 222 -4.29 28.71 -10.94
C VAL A 222 -3.51 30.01 -11.01
N ASN A 223 -4.21 31.13 -10.84
CA ASN A 223 -3.56 32.43 -10.66
C ASN A 223 -3.41 32.70 -9.17
N LEU A 224 -2.17 32.76 -8.69
CA LEU A 224 -1.83 32.96 -7.29
C LEU A 224 -1.46 34.44 -7.09
N PRO A 225 -2.26 35.21 -6.32
CA PRO A 225 -1.98 36.62 -6.09
C PRO A 225 -0.59 36.81 -5.48
N GLN A 226 0.20 37.76 -6.00
CA GLN A 226 1.54 38.09 -5.50
C GLN A 226 2.55 36.95 -5.63
N MET A 227 2.31 35.97 -6.50
CA MET A 227 3.22 34.84 -6.71
C MET A 227 3.37 34.54 -8.19
N GLY A 228 2.27 34.39 -8.93
CA GLY A 228 2.31 34.11 -10.37
C GLY A 228 1.24 33.13 -10.84
N ARG A 229 1.41 32.59 -12.04
CA ARG A 229 0.50 31.61 -12.64
C ARG A 229 1.11 30.22 -12.61
N LEU A 230 0.35 29.27 -12.10
CA LEU A 230 0.69 27.85 -12.08
C LEU A 230 -0.20 27.13 -13.10
N THR A 231 0.40 26.30 -13.94
CA THR A 231 -0.32 25.52 -14.97
C THR A 231 0.02 24.05 -14.82
N PHE A 232 -1.01 23.21 -14.78
CA PHE A 232 -0.88 21.76 -14.81
C PHE A 232 -1.50 21.24 -16.10
N CYS A 233 -0.72 20.51 -16.89
CA CYS A 233 -1.17 19.82 -18.09
C CYS A 233 -1.07 18.32 -17.86
N HIS A 234 -2.19 17.63 -18.03
CA HIS A 234 -2.33 16.19 -17.81
C HIS A 234 -2.70 15.54 -19.15
N GLN A 235 -1.84 14.65 -19.64
CA GLN A 235 -2.01 13.98 -20.92
C GLN A 235 -1.99 12.47 -20.76
N ILE A 236 -2.92 11.80 -21.43
CA ILE A 236 -2.94 10.36 -21.65
C ILE A 236 -2.37 10.14 -23.05
N LEU A 237 -1.17 9.54 -23.10
CA LEU A 237 -0.53 9.16 -24.34
C LEU A 237 -0.98 7.74 -24.68
N THR A 238 -1.45 7.58 -25.91
CA THR A 238 -1.89 6.31 -26.48
C THR A 238 -0.87 5.86 -27.53
N ASP A 239 -0.58 4.56 -27.59
CA ASP A 239 0.28 4.01 -28.64
C ASP A 239 -0.45 3.77 -29.96
N GLU A 240 0.27 3.27 -30.97
CA GLU A 240 -0.29 2.90 -32.28
C GLU A 240 -1.39 1.81 -32.20
N SER A 241 -1.49 1.11 -31.06
CA SER A 241 -2.56 0.14 -30.79
C SER A 241 -3.78 0.73 -30.07
N ASN A 242 -3.82 2.06 -29.90
CA ASN A 242 -4.88 2.81 -29.20
C ASN A 242 -5.02 2.46 -27.71
N MET A 243 -3.96 1.94 -27.09
CA MET A 243 -3.93 1.66 -25.65
C MET A 243 -3.21 2.78 -24.90
N ALA A 244 -3.81 3.25 -23.79
CA ALA A 244 -3.25 4.27 -22.93
C ALA A 244 -2.05 3.72 -22.16
N ASN A 245 -0.86 3.90 -22.71
CA ASN A 245 0.36 3.28 -22.18
C ASN A 245 1.16 4.22 -21.26
N CYS A 246 0.92 5.53 -21.34
CA CYS A 246 1.71 6.53 -20.63
C CYS A 246 0.83 7.69 -20.15
N ILE A 247 1.02 8.10 -18.90
CA ILE A 247 0.49 9.36 -18.36
C ILE A 247 1.64 10.35 -18.32
N LYS A 248 1.46 11.52 -18.95
CA LYS A 248 2.41 12.62 -18.90
C LYS A 248 1.76 13.78 -18.17
N VAL A 249 2.42 14.25 -17.12
CA VAL A 249 2.04 15.48 -16.43
C VAL A 249 3.16 16.49 -16.58
N SER A 250 2.80 17.69 -17.02
CA SER A 250 3.70 18.82 -17.18
C SER A 250 3.20 19.96 -16.30
N VAL A 251 4.07 20.44 -15.42
CA VAL A 251 3.77 21.58 -14.54
C VAL A 251 4.66 22.74 -14.96
N SER A 252 4.10 23.94 -15.07
CA SER A 252 4.85 25.17 -15.30
C SER A 252 4.41 26.26 -14.35
N PHE A 253 5.35 27.11 -13.97
CA PHE A 253 5.11 28.26 -13.11
C PHE A 253 5.71 29.51 -13.72
N GLU A 254 4.86 30.51 -13.93
CA GLU A 254 5.17 31.84 -14.45
C GLU A 254 5.12 32.83 -13.26
N PRO A 255 6.25 33.14 -12.60
CA PRO A 255 6.27 34.06 -11.46
C PRO A 255 5.93 35.50 -11.88
N GLU A 256 5.37 36.29 -10.96
CA GLU A 256 5.26 37.75 -11.14
C GLU A 256 6.65 38.41 -11.14
N ASP A 257 6.80 39.57 -11.82
CA ASP A 257 8.08 40.28 -12.00
C ASP A 257 8.80 40.67 -10.69
N ASN A 258 8.07 40.73 -9.57
CA ASN A 258 8.57 41.08 -8.25
C ASN A 258 9.09 39.88 -7.44
N ILE A 259 8.96 38.65 -7.93
CA ILE A 259 9.40 37.42 -7.24
C ILE A 259 10.83 37.07 -7.62
N SER A 260 11.68 36.85 -6.62
CA SER A 260 13.05 36.40 -6.88
C SER A 260 13.10 34.96 -7.40
N ASN A 261 14.09 34.63 -8.23
CA ASN A 261 14.30 33.27 -8.74
C ASN A 261 14.39 32.22 -7.63
N ALA A 262 14.99 32.55 -6.48
CA ALA A 262 15.09 31.64 -5.34
C ALA A 262 13.73 31.33 -4.72
N GLN A 263 12.87 32.34 -4.57
CA GLN A 263 11.50 32.18 -4.07
C GLN A 263 10.65 31.38 -5.06
N ALA A 264 10.74 31.69 -6.36
CA ALA A 264 10.03 30.96 -7.41
C ALA A 264 10.40 29.47 -7.45
N VAL A 265 11.70 29.14 -7.37
CA VAL A 265 12.18 27.76 -7.34
C VAL A 265 11.74 27.03 -6.08
N SER A 266 11.79 27.67 -4.91
CA SER A 266 11.36 27.07 -3.65
C SER A 266 9.86 26.75 -3.67
N PHE A 267 9.05 27.70 -4.13
CA PHE A 267 7.60 27.52 -4.28
C PHE A 267 7.29 26.40 -5.27
N PHE A 268 7.91 26.41 -6.44
CA PHE A 268 7.66 25.40 -7.48
C PHE A 268 8.05 23.98 -7.02
N LYS A 269 9.15 23.83 -6.27
CA LYS A 269 9.53 22.55 -5.67
C LYS A 269 8.51 22.05 -4.66
N GLN A 270 7.96 22.93 -3.84
CA GLN A 270 6.97 22.57 -2.83
C GLN A 270 5.67 22.08 -3.47
N VAL A 271 5.22 22.74 -4.53
CA VAL A 271 4.00 22.39 -5.28
C VAL A 271 4.13 21.08 -6.06
N THR A 272 5.35 20.69 -6.45
CA THR A 272 5.59 19.50 -7.28
C THR A 272 6.14 18.30 -6.50
N GLN A 273 6.25 18.42 -5.18
CA GLN A 273 6.97 17.45 -4.35
C GLN A 273 6.30 16.07 -4.32
N ASP A 274 4.98 16.02 -4.39
CA ASP A 274 4.15 14.81 -4.30
C ASP A 274 3.71 14.26 -5.67
N LEU A 275 4.01 15.00 -6.75
CA LEU A 275 3.57 14.69 -8.11
C LEU A 275 3.93 13.25 -8.55
N VAL A 276 5.11 12.76 -8.14
CA VAL A 276 5.56 11.40 -8.46
C VAL A 276 4.70 10.32 -7.78
N GLU A 277 4.35 10.52 -6.51
CA GLU A 277 3.49 9.59 -5.78
C GLU A 277 2.07 9.59 -6.35
N THR A 278 1.56 10.79 -6.65
CA THR A 278 0.25 11.04 -7.27
C THR A 278 0.16 10.36 -8.66
N LEU A 279 1.18 10.53 -9.50
CA LEU A 279 1.28 9.89 -10.82
C LEU A 279 1.34 8.36 -10.73
N SER A 280 2.09 7.81 -9.78
CA SER A 280 2.20 6.37 -9.56
C SER A 280 0.84 5.75 -9.19
N ARG A 281 0.09 6.42 -8.30
CA ARG A 281 -1.27 6.00 -7.91
C ARG A 281 -2.25 6.05 -9.08
N LEU A 282 -2.16 7.07 -9.92
CA LEU A 282 -3.02 7.20 -11.10
C LEU A 282 -2.69 6.12 -12.14
N LYS A 283 -1.41 5.86 -12.37
CA LYS A 283 -0.94 4.76 -13.24
C LYS A 283 -1.50 3.41 -12.78
N ASP A 284 -1.43 3.10 -11.49
CA ASP A 284 -2.00 1.87 -10.91
C ASP A 284 -3.51 1.70 -11.14
N VAL A 285 -4.24 2.81 -11.25
CA VAL A 285 -5.68 2.80 -11.55
C VAL A 285 -5.88 2.53 -13.03
N ILE A 286 -5.15 3.20 -13.92
CA ILE A 286 -5.27 3.05 -15.37
C ILE A 286 -4.81 1.66 -15.85
N GLU A 287 -3.66 1.16 -15.37
CA GLU A 287 -3.17 -0.18 -15.76
C GLU A 287 -4.11 -1.31 -15.31
N LYS A 288 -4.87 -1.10 -14.23
CA LYS A 288 -5.94 -2.03 -13.83
C LYS A 288 -7.16 -1.98 -14.75
N MET A 289 -7.38 -0.89 -15.48
CA MET A 289 -8.46 -0.76 -16.47
C MET A 289 -8.15 -1.55 -17.74
N ASP A 290 -6.90 -1.51 -18.22
CA ASP A 290 -6.43 -2.27 -19.40
C ASP A 290 -6.50 -3.80 -19.21
N LEU A 291 -6.27 -4.25 -17.98
CA LEU A 291 -6.40 -5.66 -17.62
C LEU A 291 -7.86 -6.14 -17.68
N ILE A 292 -8.84 -5.26 -17.43
CA ILE A 292 -10.27 -5.60 -17.41
C ILE A 292 -10.84 -5.65 -18.83
N GLU A 293 -10.48 -4.72 -19.72
CA GLU A 293 -10.91 -4.76 -21.12
C GLU A 293 -10.31 -5.94 -21.90
N LYS A 294 -9.07 -6.33 -21.60
CA LYS A 294 -8.46 -7.55 -22.17
C LYS A 294 -9.03 -8.84 -21.58
N THR A 295 -9.67 -8.82 -20.41
CA THR A 295 -10.28 -10.04 -19.84
C THR A 295 -11.66 -10.36 -20.41
N ASP A 296 -12.42 -9.37 -20.89
CA ASP A 296 -13.79 -9.63 -21.40
C ASP A 296 -13.79 -10.29 -22.80
N VAL A 297 -12.69 -10.21 -23.56
CA VAL A 297 -12.55 -10.90 -24.86
C VAL A 297 -12.00 -12.34 -24.72
N ILE A 298 -11.36 -12.67 -23.61
CA ILE A 298 -10.67 -13.98 -23.41
C ILE A 298 -11.47 -14.91 -22.48
N LYS A 299 -12.50 -14.41 -21.79
CA LYS A 299 -13.30 -15.16 -20.80
C LYS A 299 -14.38 -16.08 -21.35
N GLU A 300 -14.33 -16.48 -22.62
CA GLU A 300 -15.12 -17.64 -23.07
C GLU A 300 -14.36 -18.96 -23.06
N ASN A 301 -13.03 -19.00 -22.95
CA ASN A 301 -12.32 -20.29 -22.87
C ASN A 301 -11.01 -20.18 -22.08
N ASN A 302 -11.09 -20.36 -20.75
CA ASN A 302 -10.22 -21.24 -19.95
C ASN A 302 -10.24 -20.83 -18.48
N ALA A 303 -10.75 -21.73 -17.65
CA ALA A 303 -10.66 -21.64 -16.20
C ALA A 303 -9.20 -21.73 -15.72
N GLU A 304 -8.91 -20.98 -14.67
CA GLU A 304 -7.81 -21.14 -13.71
C GLU A 304 -6.35 -21.18 -14.23
N LYS A 305 -5.72 -20.00 -14.31
CA LYS A 305 -4.30 -19.85 -13.93
C LYS A 305 -4.13 -18.61 -13.06
N SER A 306 -3.97 -18.84 -11.77
CA SER A 306 -3.50 -17.84 -10.78
C SER A 306 -2.24 -17.16 -11.31
N ALA A 307 -2.18 -15.82 -11.24
CA ALA A 307 -0.95 -15.08 -11.48
C ALA A 307 0.15 -15.65 -10.57
N ALA A 308 1.28 -16.04 -11.15
CA ALA A 308 2.37 -16.69 -10.43
C ALA A 308 2.97 -15.70 -9.41
N VAL A 309 2.96 -16.07 -8.13
CA VAL A 309 3.64 -15.32 -7.08
C VAL A 309 5.15 -15.44 -7.31
N LYS A 310 5.85 -14.31 -7.49
CA LYS A 310 7.30 -14.26 -7.68
C LYS A 310 7.94 -13.42 -6.57
N PRO A 311 9.05 -13.87 -5.95
CA PRO A 311 9.81 -13.05 -5.01
C PRO A 311 10.62 -12.00 -5.77
N ASN A 312 9.95 -10.91 -6.16
CA ASN A 312 10.50 -9.88 -7.04
C ASN A 312 11.06 -8.67 -6.28
N LEU A 313 11.18 -8.74 -4.95
CA LEU A 313 11.78 -7.71 -4.12
C LEU A 313 12.78 -8.35 -3.14
N GLN A 314 14.05 -7.97 -3.27
CA GLN A 314 15.06 -8.23 -2.25
C GLN A 314 15.31 -6.94 -1.48
N LEU A 315 14.91 -6.89 -0.21
CA LEU A 315 15.01 -5.71 0.63
C LEU A 315 15.98 -5.93 1.79
N ILE A 316 16.89 -4.99 2.00
CA ILE A 316 17.83 -4.96 3.13
C ILE A 316 17.62 -3.73 4.00
N TYR A 317 17.88 -3.88 5.29
CA TYR A 317 17.84 -2.75 6.22
C TYR A 317 19.18 -2.04 6.27
N SER A 318 19.17 -0.71 6.40
CA SER A 318 20.39 0.07 6.54
C SER A 318 20.32 1.04 7.72
N SER A 319 21.48 1.23 8.37
CA SER A 319 21.64 2.26 9.39
C SER A 319 21.89 3.66 8.79
N ASP A 320 22.36 3.72 7.54
CA ASP A 320 22.72 4.95 6.82
C ASP A 320 22.46 4.78 5.31
N ILE A 321 21.45 5.50 4.82
CA ILE A 321 21.00 5.41 3.42
C ILE A 321 22.03 6.00 2.45
N GLU A 322 22.66 7.14 2.78
CA GLU A 322 23.60 7.78 1.88
C GLU A 322 24.84 6.90 1.68
N ARG A 323 25.38 6.37 2.78
CA ARG A 323 26.52 5.44 2.74
C ARG A 323 26.20 4.18 1.94
N SER A 324 25.03 3.59 2.18
CA SER A 324 24.63 2.35 1.50
C SER A 324 24.32 2.60 0.03
N MET A 325 23.64 3.70 -0.31
CA MET A 325 23.39 4.09 -1.70
C MET A 325 24.70 4.23 -2.48
N ALA A 326 25.67 4.99 -1.96
CA ALA A 326 26.97 5.17 -2.62
C ALA A 326 27.71 3.84 -2.81
N PHE A 327 27.65 2.95 -1.82
CA PHE A 327 28.22 1.61 -1.90
C PHE A 327 27.56 0.78 -3.00
N TYR A 328 26.23 0.66 -3.02
CA TYR A 328 25.52 -0.18 -4.00
C TYR A 328 25.52 0.39 -5.42
N THR A 329 25.56 1.71 -5.59
CA THR A 329 25.81 2.33 -6.91
C THR A 329 27.15 1.89 -7.47
N THR A 330 28.17 1.78 -6.61
CA THR A 330 29.52 1.30 -6.99
C THR A 330 29.51 -0.19 -7.32
N ILE A 331 28.88 -1.01 -6.48
CA ILE A 331 28.84 -2.47 -6.64
C ILE A 331 28.07 -2.89 -7.89
N PHE A 332 26.88 -2.33 -8.10
CA PHE A 332 26.04 -2.68 -9.25
C PHE A 332 26.43 -1.92 -10.52
N ASN A 333 27.33 -0.94 -10.41
CA ASN A 333 27.73 -0.05 -11.51
C ASN A 333 26.51 0.57 -12.21
N THR A 334 25.52 0.98 -11.43
CA THR A 334 24.25 1.54 -11.91
C THR A 334 23.68 2.51 -10.89
N GLU A 335 22.98 3.54 -11.37
CA GLU A 335 22.27 4.48 -10.51
C GLU A 335 20.95 3.86 -10.01
N PRO A 336 20.47 4.25 -8.82
CA PRO A 336 19.19 3.78 -8.33
C PRO A 336 18.04 4.26 -9.23
N ILE A 337 17.04 3.39 -9.42
CA ILE A 337 15.80 3.75 -10.13
C ILE A 337 14.87 4.62 -9.28
N PHE A 338 15.09 4.64 -7.97
CA PHE A 338 14.39 5.49 -7.02
C PHE A 338 15.28 5.76 -5.81
N SER A 339 15.30 7.00 -5.33
CA SER A 339 16.03 7.38 -4.12
C SER A 339 15.22 8.38 -3.29
N SER A 340 15.22 8.16 -1.98
CA SER A 340 14.59 9.02 -0.97
C SER A 340 15.39 8.93 0.34
N PRO A 341 15.17 9.83 1.31
CA PRO A 341 15.93 9.83 2.57
C PRO A 341 15.87 8.53 3.38
N HIS A 342 14.84 7.71 3.17
CA HIS A 342 14.63 6.47 3.93
C HIS A 342 14.61 5.20 3.09
N TYR A 343 14.59 5.31 1.76
CA TYR A 343 14.41 4.18 0.87
C TYR A 343 15.08 4.42 -0.49
N VAL A 344 15.87 3.45 -0.94
CA VAL A 344 16.56 3.48 -2.23
C VAL A 344 16.32 2.16 -2.95
N ALA A 345 16.06 2.18 -4.25
CA ALA A 345 15.82 0.99 -5.06
C ALA A 345 16.70 0.96 -6.31
N PHE A 346 17.22 -0.23 -6.62
CA PHE A 346 18.01 -0.57 -7.80
C PHE A 346 17.26 -1.60 -8.64
N ASN A 347 17.47 -1.55 -9.95
CA ASN A 347 16.96 -2.57 -10.85
C ASN A 347 17.77 -3.87 -10.68
N ALA A 348 17.10 -5.00 -10.43
CA ALA A 348 17.72 -6.32 -10.26
C ALA A 348 17.25 -7.35 -11.31
N GLY A 349 16.51 -6.92 -12.35
CA GLY A 349 16.02 -7.78 -13.42
C GLY A 349 14.71 -7.27 -14.03
N LYS A 350 14.14 -7.97 -15.02
CA LYS A 350 12.95 -7.50 -15.77
C LYS A 350 11.76 -7.09 -14.89
N GLU A 351 11.55 -7.75 -13.77
CA GLU A 351 10.44 -7.49 -12.84
C GLU A 351 10.91 -7.37 -11.38
N ALA A 352 12.22 -7.44 -11.11
CA ALA A 352 12.79 -7.59 -9.78
C ALA A 352 13.56 -6.35 -9.32
N ILE A 353 13.42 -6.01 -8.03
CA ILE A 353 14.01 -4.82 -7.40
C ILE A 353 14.90 -5.25 -6.24
N PHE A 354 16.06 -4.62 -6.12
CA PHE A 354 16.87 -4.63 -4.91
C PHE A 354 16.67 -3.31 -4.16
N ALA A 355 16.34 -3.35 -2.88
CA ALA A 355 15.99 -2.17 -2.10
C ALA A 355 16.74 -2.05 -0.78
N ILE A 356 17.05 -0.82 -0.40
CA ILE A 356 17.67 -0.43 0.86
C ILE A 356 16.66 0.40 1.64
N TRP A 357 16.41 0.07 2.90
CA TRP A 357 15.41 0.76 3.72
C TRP A 357 15.92 1.03 5.14
N SER A 358 15.78 2.27 5.63
CA SER A 358 16.18 2.67 6.98
C SER A 358 15.02 2.79 7.97
N GLY A 359 13.78 2.60 7.51
CA GLY A 359 12.59 2.58 8.39
C GLY A 359 12.41 1.26 9.16
N GLY A 360 13.23 0.25 8.86
CA GLY A 360 13.26 -1.02 9.58
C GLY A 360 14.09 -0.97 10.86
N THR A 361 14.29 -2.12 11.49
CA THR A 361 15.19 -2.23 12.63
C THR A 361 16.63 -1.95 12.19
N LYS A 362 17.33 -1.08 12.91
CA LYS A 362 18.75 -0.79 12.61
C LYS A 362 19.57 -2.08 12.68
N PRO A 363 20.34 -2.39 11.62
CA PRO A 363 21.13 -3.62 11.59
C PRO A 363 22.17 -3.64 12.70
N ASP A 364 22.23 -4.76 13.42
CA ASP A 364 23.29 -5.04 14.39
C ASP A 364 24.38 -5.89 13.71
N ASN A 365 25.62 -5.39 13.72
CA ASN A 365 26.77 -6.04 13.09
C ASN A 365 27.29 -7.24 13.89
N THR A 366 26.82 -7.42 15.13
CA THR A 366 27.18 -8.57 15.99
C THR A 366 26.28 -9.78 15.76
N VAL A 367 25.14 -9.58 15.09
CA VAL A 367 24.16 -10.63 14.80
C VAL A 367 24.51 -11.31 13.47
N PRO A 368 24.69 -12.65 13.46
CA PRO A 368 24.96 -13.38 12.23
C PRO A 368 23.81 -13.24 11.23
N ARG A 369 24.14 -13.06 9.94
CA ARG A 369 23.16 -12.96 8.85
C ARG A 369 22.94 -14.31 8.19
N PHE A 370 21.68 -14.58 7.84
CA PHE A 370 21.24 -15.85 7.24
C PHE A 370 20.74 -15.67 5.79
N SER A 371 21.04 -14.53 5.18
CA SER A 371 20.68 -14.20 3.81
C SER A 371 21.86 -13.53 3.12
N GLU A 372 21.99 -13.80 1.82
CA GLU A 372 23.02 -13.25 0.96
C GLU A 372 22.38 -12.50 -0.20
N ILE A 373 23.12 -11.53 -0.73
CA ILE A 373 22.78 -10.83 -1.97
C ILE A 373 23.58 -11.51 -3.08
N GLY A 374 22.89 -12.27 -3.93
CA GLY A 374 23.52 -13.02 -5.01
C GLY A 374 23.71 -12.17 -6.26
N ILE A 375 24.93 -12.14 -6.79
CA ILE A 375 25.26 -11.59 -8.10
C ILE A 375 25.76 -12.74 -8.96
N MET A 376 24.95 -13.10 -9.96
CA MET A 376 25.28 -14.16 -10.90
C MET A 376 25.93 -13.57 -12.15
N LEU A 377 27.10 -14.09 -12.51
CA LEU A 377 27.87 -13.68 -13.68
C LEU A 377 27.85 -14.76 -14.78
N PRO A 378 28.18 -14.42 -16.04
CA PRO A 378 28.10 -15.38 -17.14
C PRO A 378 29.05 -16.59 -17.04
N SER A 379 30.14 -16.50 -16.28
CA SER A 379 31.13 -17.58 -16.19
C SER A 379 31.97 -17.50 -14.91
N GLY A 380 32.65 -18.60 -14.55
CA GLY A 380 33.61 -18.61 -13.45
C GLY A 380 34.81 -17.66 -13.68
N GLU A 381 35.21 -17.47 -14.93
CA GLU A 381 36.26 -16.50 -15.29
C GLU A 381 35.81 -15.06 -14.99
N ALA A 382 34.54 -14.73 -15.26
CA ALA A 382 33.98 -13.42 -14.90
C ALA A 382 33.94 -13.20 -13.38
N VAL A 383 33.78 -14.28 -12.59
CA VAL A 383 33.86 -14.22 -11.12
C VAL A 383 35.28 -13.85 -10.67
N ASP A 384 36.30 -14.50 -11.22
CA ASP A 384 37.70 -14.21 -10.87
C ASP A 384 38.10 -12.79 -11.32
N GLN A 385 37.68 -12.34 -12.51
CA GLN A 385 37.92 -10.96 -12.98
C GLN A 385 37.26 -9.90 -12.08
N LEU A 386 36.02 -10.15 -11.63
CA LEU A 386 35.34 -9.23 -10.71
C LEU A 386 36.02 -9.22 -9.33
N PHE A 387 36.50 -10.37 -8.87
CA PHE A 387 37.26 -10.47 -7.63
C PHE A 387 38.54 -9.63 -7.66
N GLU A 388 39.36 -9.75 -8.72
CA GLU A 388 40.59 -8.95 -8.87
C GLU A 388 40.27 -7.45 -8.84
N LYS A 389 39.23 -7.03 -9.59
CA LYS A 389 38.79 -5.63 -9.60
C LYS A 389 38.32 -5.12 -8.24
N TRP A 390 37.62 -5.95 -7.48
CA TRP A 390 37.10 -5.56 -6.16
C TRP A 390 38.15 -5.62 -5.06
N GLN A 391 39.17 -6.49 -5.20
CA GLN A 391 40.31 -6.55 -4.28
C GLN A 391 41.13 -5.25 -4.28
N GLU A 392 41.17 -4.54 -5.41
CA GLU A 392 41.83 -3.23 -5.52
C GLU A 392 41.01 -2.08 -4.89
N ASN A 393 39.73 -2.30 -4.57
CA ASN A 393 38.86 -1.25 -4.04
C ASN A 393 38.89 -1.23 -2.49
N PRO A 394 39.41 -0.15 -1.85
CA PRO A 394 39.55 -0.09 -0.40
C PRO A 394 38.22 -0.05 0.36
N ASN A 395 37.10 0.21 -0.34
CA ASN A 395 35.77 0.26 0.26
C ASN A 395 35.08 -1.11 0.29
N ILE A 396 35.71 -2.16 -0.24
CA ILE A 396 35.13 -3.50 -0.36
C ILE A 396 35.93 -4.46 0.54
N GLU A 397 35.26 -5.05 1.54
CA GLU A 397 35.88 -6.02 2.45
C GLU A 397 35.63 -7.44 1.95
N ILE A 398 36.69 -8.11 1.48
CA ILE A 398 36.62 -9.53 1.11
C ILE A 398 36.50 -10.38 2.37
N GLN A 399 35.37 -11.09 2.50
CA GLN A 399 35.10 -11.97 3.64
C GLN A 399 35.63 -13.39 3.38
N GLN A 400 35.57 -13.86 2.13
CA GLN A 400 36.04 -15.17 1.73
C GLN A 400 36.59 -15.11 0.30
N GLU A 401 37.84 -15.54 0.13
CA GLU A 401 38.51 -15.60 -1.18
C GLU A 401 37.84 -16.61 -2.13
N PRO A 402 38.06 -16.49 -3.45
CA PRO A 402 37.47 -17.39 -4.45
C PRO A 402 37.75 -18.86 -4.19
N TYR A 403 36.68 -19.63 -4.04
CA TYR A 403 36.68 -21.08 -3.84
C TYR A 403 35.60 -21.73 -4.71
N THR A 404 35.45 -23.06 -4.63
CA THR A 404 34.37 -23.77 -5.34
C THR A 404 33.36 -24.28 -4.34
N ASP A 405 32.08 -24.02 -4.59
CA ASP A 405 30.94 -24.46 -3.78
C ASP A 405 29.80 -24.98 -4.68
N VAL A 406 28.61 -25.21 -4.12
CA VAL A 406 27.40 -25.65 -4.85
C VAL A 406 26.99 -24.73 -6.00
N PHE A 407 27.48 -23.49 -6.02
CA PHE A 407 27.23 -22.49 -7.08
C PHE A 407 28.35 -22.43 -8.13
N GLY A 408 29.32 -23.35 -8.09
CA GLY A 408 30.54 -23.27 -8.88
C GLY A 408 31.58 -22.34 -8.24
N ARG A 409 32.34 -21.62 -9.06
CA ARG A 409 33.37 -20.67 -8.62
C ARG A 409 32.73 -19.47 -7.91
N THR A 410 33.05 -19.22 -6.64
CA THR A 410 32.36 -18.19 -5.84
C THR A 410 33.26 -17.54 -4.79
N PHE A 411 32.96 -16.30 -4.41
CA PHE A 411 33.59 -15.57 -3.30
C PHE A 411 32.55 -14.75 -2.51
N LEU A 412 32.91 -14.32 -1.30
CA LEU A 412 32.04 -13.51 -0.44
C LEU A 412 32.66 -12.17 -0.09
N VAL A 413 31.80 -11.17 -0.09
CA VAL A 413 32.11 -9.79 0.32
C VAL A 413 31.23 -9.40 1.47
N LYS A 414 31.82 -8.81 2.49
CA LYS A 414 31.09 -8.15 3.57
C LYS A 414 30.82 -6.71 3.17
N VAL A 415 29.57 -6.30 3.35
CA VAL A 415 29.11 -4.97 2.94
C VAL A 415 28.63 -4.17 4.16
N PRO A 416 28.34 -2.86 4.03
CA PRO A 416 27.85 -2.05 5.13
C PRO A 416 26.67 -2.70 5.84
N ASP A 417 26.56 -2.46 7.15
CA ASP A 417 25.48 -2.99 7.99
C ASP A 417 25.45 -4.52 8.12
N GLY A 418 26.58 -5.18 7.84
CA GLY A 418 26.82 -6.59 8.13
C GLY A 418 26.16 -7.57 7.15
N HIS A 419 25.59 -7.08 6.05
CA HIS A 419 25.08 -7.96 4.98
C HIS A 419 26.24 -8.61 4.22
N MET A 420 25.91 -9.62 3.41
CA MET A 420 26.89 -10.35 2.59
C MET A 420 26.46 -10.35 1.13
N ILE A 421 27.41 -10.11 0.24
CA ILE A 421 27.25 -10.32 -1.21
C ILE A 421 27.99 -11.59 -1.59
N ARG A 422 27.30 -12.50 -2.29
CA ARG A 422 27.89 -13.65 -2.97
C ARG A 422 27.96 -13.40 -4.46
N VAL A 423 29.13 -13.64 -5.03
CA VAL A 423 29.32 -13.64 -6.48
C VAL A 423 29.55 -15.09 -6.93
N CYS A 424 28.84 -15.53 -7.97
CA CYS A 424 28.95 -16.87 -8.55
C CYS A 424 28.57 -16.86 -10.04
N PRO A 425 28.85 -17.90 -10.83
CA PRO A 425 28.32 -18.02 -12.19
C PRO A 425 26.79 -18.29 -12.19
N LEU A 426 26.17 -18.09 -13.36
CA LEU A 426 24.80 -18.50 -13.69
C LEU A 426 24.64 -20.02 -13.88
N ASP A 427 25.75 -20.70 -14.19
CA ASP A 427 25.80 -22.05 -14.78
C ASP A 427 26.32 -23.12 -13.81
#